data_AF-X1LU55-F1
#
_entry.id   AF-X1LU55-F1
#
_cell.length_a   1.000
_cell.length_b   1.000
_cell.length_c   1.000
_cell.angle_alpha   90.00
_cell.angle_beta   90.00
_cell.angle_gamma   90.00
#
_symmetry.space_group_name_H-M   'P 1'
#
loop_
_entity.id
_entity.type
_entity.pdbx_description
1 polymer ?
#
loop_
_entity_poly.entity_id
_entity_poly.type
_entity_poly.pdbx_seq_one_letter_code
_entity_poly.pdbx_strand_id
1 'polypeptide(L)' 'MLQYSDDIIGAEVFLRLDKAQDADNKITEIKLDIPRSPLFARKQNKTFEEATNHAIDALKKQITKQKEKMRGV' A
#
# COMPACT_ATOMS: atom_id res chain seq x y z
N MET A 1 -9.89 17.19 7.45
CA MET A 1 -8.59 16.50 7.65
C MET A 1 -8.93 15.05 7.95
N LEU A 2 -8.66 14.11 7.03
CA LEU A 2 -9.09 12.71 7.16
C LEU A 2 -8.22 12.02 8.22
N GLN A 3 -8.79 11.74 9.40
CA GLN A 3 -8.18 10.85 10.39
C GLN A 3 -8.28 9.42 9.87
N TYR A 4 -7.17 8.90 9.36
CA TYR A 4 -6.96 7.47 9.22
C TYR A 4 -6.68 6.92 10.62
N SER A 5 -7.39 5.86 11.03
CA SER A 5 -7.51 5.49 12.45
C SER A 5 -6.17 5.25 13.16
N ASP A 6 -6.17 5.47 14.47
CA ASP A 6 -5.08 5.24 15.43
C ASP A 6 -4.60 3.75 15.51
N ASP A 7 -4.92 2.94 14.51
CA ASP A 7 -4.61 1.50 14.41
C ASP A 7 -3.38 1.21 13.53
N ILE A 8 -2.70 2.20 12.94
CA ILE A 8 -1.48 1.92 12.18
C ILE A 8 -0.29 1.89 13.14
N ILE A 9 0.22 0.68 13.39
CA ILE A 9 1.37 0.45 14.28
C ILE A 9 2.67 0.85 13.57
N GLY A 10 2.77 0.59 12.27
CA GLY A 10 3.95 0.91 11.50
C GLY A 10 3.75 0.73 10.00
N ALA A 11 4.71 1.24 9.23
CA ALA A 11 4.76 1.06 7.79
C ALA A 11 6.19 0.76 7.37
N GLU A 12 6.37 -0.32 6.61
CA GLU A 12 7.63 -0.65 5.93
C GLU A 12 7.46 -0.37 4.44
N VAL A 13 8.35 0.43 3.87
CA VAL A 13 8.34 0.81 2.45
C VAL A 13 9.62 0.34 1.80
N PHE A 14 9.49 -0.42 0.71
CA PHE A 14 10.60 -0.86 -0.11
C PHE A 14 10.47 -0.30 -1.51
N LEU A 15 11.51 0.40 -1.96
CA LEU A 15 11.67 0.83 -3.34
C LEU A 15 12.70 -0.07 -4.00
N ARG A 16 12.33 -0.70 -5.11
CA ARG A 16 13.18 -1.65 -5.84
C ARG A 16 13.18 -1.31 -7.32
N LEU A 17 14.32 -1.52 -7.97
CA LEU A 17 14.40 -1.55 -9.41
C LEU A 17 14.33 -3.01 -9.88
N ASP A 18 13.40 -3.29 -10.79
CA ASP A 18 13.43 -4.52 -11.57
C ASP A 18 14.62 -4.48 -12.53
N LYS A 19 15.21 -5.64 -12.83
CA LYS A 19 16.33 -5.76 -13.76
C LYS A 19 15.91 -5.63 -15.23
N ALA A 20 14.61 -5.54 -15.49
CA ALA A 20 14.08 -5.24 -16.81
C ALA A 20 14.64 -3.90 -17.33
N GLN A 21 15.00 -3.87 -18.62
CA GLN A 21 15.48 -2.66 -19.30
C GLN A 21 14.33 -1.76 -19.78
N ASP A 22 13.08 -2.17 -19.59
CA ASP A 22 11.94 -1.31 -19.87
C ASP A 22 11.86 -0.15 -18.87
N ALA A 23 11.08 0.87 -19.25
CA ALA A 23 10.88 2.03 -18.40
C ALA A 23 10.09 1.68 -17.13
N ASP A 24 9.26 0.63 -17.18
CA ASP A 24 8.32 0.20 -16.16
C ASP A 24 8.99 -0.75 -15.15
N ASN A 25 10.10 -0.30 -14.56
CA ASN A 25 10.91 -1.12 -13.66
C ASN A 25 10.99 -0.56 -12.23
N LYS A 26 10.17 0.45 -11.86
CA LYS A 26 10.17 1.03 -10.51
C LYS A 26 9.09 0.33 -9.70
N ILE A 27 9.50 -0.47 -8.73
CA ILE A 27 8.62 -1.23 -7.85
C ILE A 27 8.56 -0.55 -6.49
N THR A 28 7.35 -0.25 -6.03
CA THR A 28 7.06 0.17 -4.65
C THR A 28 6.28 -0.93 -3.94
N GLU A 29 6.81 -1.40 -2.82
CA GLU A 29 6.15 -2.32 -1.89
C GLU A 29 5.89 -1.59 -0.58
N ILE A 30 4.66 -1.63 -0.08
CA ILE A 30 4.28 -1.02 1.19
C ILE A 30 3.58 -2.08 2.03
N LYS A 31 4.11 -2.33 3.21
CA LYS A 31 3.51 -3.17 4.24
C LYS A 31 3.07 -2.29 5.39
N LEU A 32 1.77 -2.31 5.70
CA LEU A 32 1.22 -1.64 6.86
C LEU A 32 1.03 -2.67 7.97
N ASP A 33 1.65 -2.42 9.10
CA ASP A 33 1.41 -3.17 10.31
C ASP A 33 0.21 -2.54 11.03
N ILE A 34 -0.86 -3.31 11.13
CA ILE A 34 -2.11 -2.91 11.78
C ILE A 34 -2.60 -4.07 12.65
N PRO A 35 -3.27 -3.79 13.80
CA PRO A 35 -3.92 -4.80 14.59
C PRO A 35 -4.85 -5.66 13.73
N ARG A 36 -4.87 -6.97 14.03
CA ARG A 36 -5.62 -8.03 13.35
C ARG A 36 -4.94 -8.61 12.11
N SER A 37 -4.66 -7.80 11.09
CA SER A 37 -4.17 -8.34 9.81
C SER A 37 -3.36 -7.29 9.06
N PRO A 38 -2.04 -7.50 8.90
CA PRO A 38 -1.19 -6.57 8.17
C PRO A 38 -1.65 -6.46 6.72
N LEU A 39 -1.55 -5.26 6.17
CA LEU A 39 -1.89 -4.98 4.78
C LEU A 39 -0.63 -4.87 3.94
N PHE A 40 -0.75 -5.25 2.67
CA PHE A 40 0.37 -5.20 1.73
C PHE A 40 -0.10 -4.74 0.36
N ALA A 41 0.71 -3.90 -0.28
CA ALA A 41 0.55 -3.54 -1.68
C ALA A 41 1.91 -3.49 -2.36
N ARG A 42 1.99 -4.10 -3.54
CA ARG A 42 3.11 -4.00 -4.47
C ARG A 42 2.62 -3.44 -5.79
N LYS A 43 3.30 -2.43 -6.30
CA LYS A 43 3.02 -1.82 -7.60
C LYS A 43 4.30 -1.52 -8.35
N GLN A 44 4.21 -1.61 -9.67
CA GLN A 44 5.28 -1.35 -10.63
C GLN A 44 4.79 -0.26 -11.58
N ASN A 45 5.63 0.73 -11.84
CA ASN A 45 5.38 1.81 -12.80
C ASN A 45 6.69 2.35 -13.37
N LYS A 46 6.58 3.35 -14.25
CA LYS A 46 7.70 4.06 -14.85
C LYS A 46 8.49 4.90 -13.85
N THR A 47 7.81 5.41 -12.82
CA THR A 47 8.39 6.21 -11.74
C THR A 47 8.01 5.64 -10.37
N PHE A 48 8.83 5.94 -9.36
CA PHE A 48 8.53 5.53 -7.99
C PHE A 48 7.31 6.26 -7.45
N GLU A 49 7.08 7.51 -7.86
CA GLU A 49 5.95 8.33 -7.47
C GLU A 49 4.64 7.71 -7.94
N GLU A 50 4.57 7.27 -9.20
CA GLU A 50 3.40 6.59 -9.75
C GLU A 50 3.18 5.23 -9.07
N ALA A 51 4.23 4.42 -8.90
CA ALA A 51 4.14 3.13 -8.21
C ALA A 51 3.64 3.29 -6.77
N THR A 52 4.14 4.31 -6.07
CA THR A 52 3.77 4.65 -4.69
C THR A 52 2.32 5.11 -4.60
N ASN A 53 1.87 6.01 -5.49
CA ASN A 53 0.48 6.44 -5.54
C ASN A 53 -0.47 5.25 -5.74
N HIS A 54 -0.15 4.36 -6.69
CA HIS A 54 -0.95 3.15 -6.91
C HIS A 54 -0.95 2.19 -5.71
N ALA A 55 0.17 2.08 -5.00
CA ALA A 55 0.27 1.22 -3.81
C ALA A 55 -0.59 1.78 -2.67
N ILE A 56 -0.55 3.09 -2.46
CA ILE A 56 -1.39 3.80 -1.48
C ILE A 56 -2.88 3.61 -1.80
N ASP A 57 -3.28 3.77 -3.05
CA ASP A 57 -4.69 3.61 -3.44
C ASP A 57 -5.18 2.16 -3.25
N ALA A 58 -4.32 1.18 -3.51
CA ALA A 58 -4.62 -0.21 -3.19
C ALA A 58 -4.79 -0.43 -1.68
N LEU A 59 -3.92 0.14 -0.85
CA LEU A 59 -4.01 0.03 0.61
C LEU A 59 -5.26 0.72 1.16
N LYS A 60 -5.63 1.90 0.65
CA LYS A 60 -6.89 2.58 1.04
C LYS A 60 -8.10 1.69 0.82
N LYS A 61 -8.19 1.02 -0.34
CA LYS A 61 -9.27 0.08 -0.65
C LYS A 61 -9.27 -1.11 0.32
N GLN A 62 -8.11 -1.65 0.66
CA GLN A 62 -7.99 -2.75 1.64
C GLN A 62 -8.45 -2.32 3.04
N ILE A 63 -8.06 -1.12 3.49
CA ILE A 63 -8.49 -0.54 4.78
C ILE A 63 -10.02 -0.38 4.80
N THR A 64 -10.61 0.19 3.75
CA THR A 64 -12.07 0.36 3.67
C THR A 64 -12.79 -0.98 3.76
N LYS A 65 -12.36 -1.98 2.97
CA LYS A 65 -12.96 -3.32 2.98
C LYS A 65 -12.84 -4.02 4.33
N GLN A 66 -11.71 -3.86 5.04
CA GLN A 66 -11.58 -4.38 6.40
C GLN A 66 -12.52 -3.68 7.37
N LYS A 67 -12.67 -2.35 7.27
CA LYS A 67 -13.61 -1.57 8.10
C LYS A 67 -15.07 -1.96 7.87
N GLU A 68 -15.47 -2.19 6.64
CA GLU A 68 -16.82 -2.68 6.29
C GLU A 68 -17.09 -4.03 6.97
N LYS A 69 -16.17 -4.99 6.82
CA LYS A 69 -16.26 -6.29 7.50
C LYS A 69 -16.37 -6.20 9.02
N MET A 70 -15.65 -5.28 9.65
CA MET A 70 -15.71 -5.08 11.11
C MET A 70 -17.05 -4.51 11.57
N ARG A 71 -17.71 -3.71 10.73
CA ARG A 71 -19.01 -3.12 11.05
C ARG A 71 -20.17 -4.10 10.87
N GLY A 72 -19.91 -5.33 10.41
CA GLY A 72 -20.92 -6.38 10.24
C GLY A 72 -21.95 -6.08 9.15
N VAL A 73 -21.58 -5.26 8.16
CA VAL A 73 -22.38 -4.98 6.96
C VAL A 73 -21.85 -5.82 5.80
#